data_AF-A0A0N7F4D0-F1
#
_entry.id   AF-A0A0N7F4D0-F1
#
_cell.length_a   1.000
_cell.length_b   1.000
_cell.length_c   1.000
_cell.angle_alpha   90.00
_cell.angle_beta   90.00
_cell.angle_gamma   90.00
#
_symmetry.space_group_name_H-M   'P 1'
#
loop_
_entity.id
_entity.type
_entity.pdbx_description
1 polymer ?
#
loop_
_entity_poly.entity_id
_entity_poly.type
_entity_poly.pdbx_seq_one_letter_code
_entity_poly.pdbx_strand_id
1 'polypeptide(L)'
;MLAAVTIAAPPTMVTAAGGDQVAAETRVVKPIRATCDIDPVGDQAITAELALTLPATVPTATPVQPKDVKLKVTFPAGTVKALKEKLVSSIEGIMGVQVKSGDRVLAATGQLPSTTLPAEDGDVVVEQALKPGTEFKTDKPGKLVLTLGALEMLLVQPKTREEDPGKPVAPAGCVLEQGQDTALGTVVVLNPPPTTVTTSKPSTSASGLPTAPGASPQSPQGTQRPTVRDKKPQRNAAEEPEFCKDVPPDAYNFWVYYPLSGRADVRKLKGHIDFGPGYLSSQLYFWWEMNGEEMVDCGAVFGDLVWPPAPGSFVTFGFVPVTATATVIPVGRAEGRVKNGVFTGSAKTDLKLSDSKVNGTPLPVGDKCVTAEPTVINLKSKPEEWTIFDGGIMETDIIIPPYSGCGVTEDLDPLLTGLISGPGNHLKLTFGALVNCDPPDQKCVPPSQRRR
;
A
#
# COMPACT_ATOMS: atom_id res chain seq x y z
N MET A 1 3.47 -43.16 68.24
CA MET A 1 3.87 -41.76 67.99
C MET A 1 2.70 -41.03 67.36
N LEU A 2 2.52 -39.77 67.76
CA LEU A 2 1.26 -39.03 67.86
C LEU A 2 0.48 -38.81 66.55
N ALA A 3 -0.84 -38.84 66.70
CA ALA A 3 -1.84 -38.23 65.84
C ALA A 3 -1.96 -36.72 66.12
N ALA A 4 -2.21 -35.92 65.08
CA ALA A 4 -2.73 -34.55 65.16
C ALA A 4 -3.41 -34.24 63.81
N VAL A 5 -4.73 -34.31 63.70
CA VAL A 5 -5.73 -33.27 64.03
C VAL A 5 -5.64 -32.05 63.10
N THR A 6 -6.62 -32.03 62.19
CA THR A 6 -7.02 -30.95 61.29
C THR A 6 -7.54 -29.74 62.06
N ILE A 7 -7.11 -28.53 61.66
CA ILE A 7 -7.85 -27.28 61.90
C ILE A 7 -8.05 -26.62 60.53
N ALA A 8 -9.28 -26.64 60.05
CA ALA A 8 -9.71 -25.89 58.89
C ALA A 8 -9.94 -24.42 59.30
N ALA A 9 -9.21 -23.49 58.68
CA ALA A 9 -9.54 -22.07 58.70
C ALA A 9 -10.48 -21.77 57.52
N PRO A 10 -11.53 -20.94 57.70
CA PRO A 10 -12.40 -20.55 56.59
C PRO A 10 -11.63 -19.63 55.62
N PRO A 11 -11.86 -19.72 54.30
CA PRO A 11 -11.30 -18.75 53.38
C PRO A 11 -11.97 -17.39 53.60
N THR A 12 -11.16 -16.40 53.94
CA THR A 12 -11.49 -14.98 53.89
C THR A 12 -11.91 -14.60 52.47
N MET A 13 -13.13 -14.09 52.31
CA MET A 13 -13.57 -13.44 51.08
C MET A 13 -12.73 -12.17 50.87
N VAL A 14 -11.77 -12.24 49.95
CA VAL A 14 -11.16 -11.04 49.37
C VAL A 14 -12.07 -10.60 48.22
N THR A 15 -12.88 -9.59 48.46
CA THR A 15 -13.50 -8.79 47.40
C THR A 15 -12.41 -7.99 46.70
N ALA A 16 -11.84 -8.55 45.63
CA ALA A 16 -11.03 -7.80 44.70
C ALA A 16 -11.94 -7.20 43.62
N ALA A 17 -11.94 -5.87 43.59
CA ALA A 17 -12.53 -5.04 42.56
C ALA A 17 -12.04 -5.43 41.16
N GLY A 18 -12.89 -5.17 40.16
CA GLY A 18 -12.75 -5.60 38.77
C GLY A 18 -11.33 -5.49 38.21
N GLY A 19 -10.76 -6.65 37.89
CA GLY A 19 -9.60 -6.77 37.00
C GLY A 19 -10.08 -7.01 35.57
N ASP A 20 -9.46 -6.29 34.63
CA ASP A 20 -9.49 -6.60 33.20
C ASP A 20 -9.22 -8.10 32.99
N GLN A 21 -10.13 -8.78 32.30
CA GLN A 21 -9.92 -10.14 31.85
C GLN A 21 -8.84 -10.13 30.77
N VAL A 22 -7.61 -10.51 31.13
CA VAL A 22 -6.56 -10.84 30.18
C VAL A 22 -7.04 -12.03 29.34
N ALA A 23 -7.13 -11.84 28.02
CA ALA A 23 -7.47 -12.91 27.09
C ALA A 23 -6.51 -14.09 27.25
N ALA A 24 -7.02 -15.30 27.51
CA ALA A 24 -6.20 -16.50 27.62
C ALA A 24 -5.52 -16.81 26.27
N GLU A 25 -4.21 -16.98 26.24
CA GLU A 25 -3.44 -17.37 25.06
C GLU A 25 -3.16 -18.87 25.08
N THR A 26 -3.21 -19.54 23.92
CA THR A 26 -2.95 -20.96 23.74
C THR A 26 -1.73 -21.17 22.86
N ARG A 27 -0.72 -21.89 23.39
CA ARG A 27 0.46 -22.28 22.62
C ARG A 27 0.18 -23.55 21.83
N VAL A 28 0.51 -23.53 20.54
CA VAL A 28 0.30 -24.60 19.57
C VAL A 28 1.66 -25.05 19.06
N VAL A 29 1.88 -26.36 19.00
CA VAL A 29 3.06 -26.97 18.37
C VAL A 29 2.56 -28.04 17.40
N LYS A 30 3.00 -27.97 16.15
CA LYS A 30 2.50 -28.83 15.07
C LYS A 30 3.64 -29.45 14.27
N PRO A 31 3.74 -30.79 14.22
CA PRO A 31 4.66 -31.45 13.30
C PRO A 31 4.12 -31.35 11.86
N ILE A 32 5.03 -31.21 10.91
CA ILE A 32 4.78 -31.04 9.49
C ILE A 32 5.68 -32.02 8.74
N ARG A 33 5.11 -32.73 7.78
CA ARG A 33 5.86 -33.53 6.80
C ARG A 33 5.60 -32.98 5.40
N ALA A 34 6.67 -32.71 4.67
CA ALA A 34 6.58 -32.08 3.37
C ALA A 34 7.68 -32.59 2.43
N THR A 35 7.39 -32.55 1.13
CA THR A 35 8.37 -32.74 0.06
C THR A 35 8.61 -31.40 -0.60
N CYS A 36 9.86 -30.96 -0.67
CA CYS A 36 10.24 -29.67 -1.23
C CYS A 36 11.18 -29.86 -2.40
N ASP A 37 10.95 -29.14 -3.50
CA ASP A 37 11.85 -29.11 -4.65
C ASP A 37 13.07 -28.22 -4.37
N ILE A 38 14.13 -28.80 -3.79
CA ILE A 38 15.31 -28.06 -3.37
C ILE A 38 16.33 -28.05 -4.51
N ASP A 39 16.56 -26.90 -5.14
CA ASP A 39 17.64 -26.74 -6.11
C ASP A 39 19.02 -26.92 -5.44
N PRO A 40 19.96 -27.72 -5.98
CA PRO A 40 19.93 -28.46 -7.25
C PRO A 40 19.68 -29.97 -7.10
N VAL A 41 19.06 -30.39 -6.00
CA VAL A 41 18.85 -31.81 -5.63
C VAL A 41 17.43 -32.31 -5.91
N GLY A 42 16.51 -31.44 -6.32
CA GLY A 42 15.13 -31.77 -6.65
C GLY A 42 14.26 -32.05 -5.42
N ASP A 43 13.23 -32.87 -5.59
CA ASP A 43 12.29 -33.24 -4.53
C ASP A 43 12.98 -33.96 -3.35
N GLN A 44 12.90 -33.34 -2.18
CA GLN A 44 13.46 -33.85 -0.93
C GLN A 44 12.41 -33.88 0.17
N ALA A 45 12.30 -35.01 0.86
CA ALA A 45 11.45 -35.13 2.03
C ALA A 45 12.10 -34.43 3.23
N ILE A 46 11.34 -33.58 3.91
CA ILE A 46 11.75 -32.90 5.13
C ILE A 46 10.70 -33.06 6.21
N THR A 47 11.13 -32.90 7.46
CA THR A 47 10.22 -32.77 8.60
C THR A 47 10.37 -31.39 9.20
N ALA A 48 9.27 -30.80 9.68
CA ALA A 48 9.30 -29.52 10.35
C ALA A 48 8.38 -29.52 11.56
N GLU A 49 8.58 -28.56 12.44
CA GLU A 49 7.73 -28.30 13.60
C GLU A 49 7.42 -26.79 13.63
N LEU A 50 6.13 -26.47 13.55
CA LEU A 50 5.62 -25.11 13.68
C LEU A 50 5.15 -24.89 15.12
N ALA A 51 5.76 -23.93 15.81
CA ALA A 51 5.29 -23.46 17.10
C ALA A 51 4.72 -22.04 16.95
N LEU A 52 3.56 -21.77 17.55
CA LEU A 52 2.94 -20.44 17.55
C LEU A 52 1.99 -20.28 18.74
N THR A 53 1.64 -19.04 19.07
CA THR A 53 0.70 -18.70 20.14
C THR A 53 -0.53 -18.03 19.54
N LEU A 54 -1.72 -18.54 19.88
CA LEU A 54 -3.00 -18.01 19.44
C LEU A 54 -3.80 -17.43 20.62
N PRO A 55 -4.52 -16.31 20.44
CA PRO A 55 -5.50 -15.89 21.43
C PRO A 55 -6.67 -16.89 21.46
N ALA A 56 -7.17 -17.26 22.64
CA ALA A 56 -8.35 -18.13 22.76
C ALA A 56 -9.64 -17.39 22.33
N THR A 57 -9.72 -16.10 22.63
CA THR A 57 -10.86 -15.23 22.32
C THR A 57 -10.40 -13.85 21.88
N VAL A 58 -11.08 -13.25 20.90
CA VAL A 58 -10.91 -11.85 20.51
C VAL A 58 -12.27 -11.15 20.35
N PRO A 59 -12.39 -9.84 20.62
CA PRO A 59 -13.57 -9.08 20.23
C PRO A 59 -13.72 -8.99 18.70
N THR A 60 -14.95 -8.82 18.21
CA THR A 60 -15.24 -8.52 16.81
C THR A 60 -14.50 -7.25 16.38
N ALA A 61 -13.99 -7.21 15.15
CA ALA A 61 -13.12 -6.17 14.62
C ALA A 61 -11.75 -6.05 15.33
N THR A 62 -11.36 -7.02 16.15
CA THR A 62 -9.99 -7.16 16.66
C THR A 62 -9.23 -8.13 15.78
N PRO A 63 -8.13 -7.72 15.15
CA PRO A 63 -7.38 -8.60 14.28
C PRO A 63 -6.78 -9.77 15.05
N VAL A 64 -6.80 -10.96 14.44
CA VAL A 64 -6.16 -12.17 15.00
C VAL A 64 -4.85 -12.40 14.26
N GLN A 65 -3.74 -12.23 14.97
CA GLN A 65 -2.41 -12.58 14.50
C GLN A 65 -1.79 -13.64 15.41
N PRO A 66 -1.25 -14.74 14.85
CA PRO A 66 -0.42 -15.66 15.62
C PRO A 66 0.84 -14.95 16.14
N LYS A 67 1.13 -15.11 17.43
CA LYS A 67 2.36 -14.61 18.07
C LYS A 67 3.41 -15.72 18.15
N ASP A 68 4.66 -15.34 18.39
CA ASP A 68 5.79 -16.27 18.62
C ASP A 68 5.91 -17.38 17.58
N VAL A 69 5.65 -17.05 16.31
CA VAL A 69 5.70 -18.02 15.22
C VAL A 69 7.15 -18.45 15.00
N LYS A 70 7.43 -19.73 15.21
CA LYS A 70 8.74 -20.35 15.02
C LYS A 70 8.58 -21.59 14.18
N LEU A 71 9.48 -21.74 13.22
CA LEU A 71 9.54 -22.89 12.33
C LEU A 71 10.89 -23.56 12.51
N LYS A 72 10.84 -24.82 12.93
CA LYS A 72 12.01 -25.69 13.07
C LYS A 72 11.98 -26.74 11.96
N VAL A 73 12.94 -26.73 11.05
CA VAL A 73 13.03 -27.69 9.94
C VAL A 73 14.20 -28.63 10.16
N THR A 74 13.98 -29.91 9.92
CA THR A 74 14.98 -30.98 9.94
C THR A 74 15.17 -31.49 8.53
N PHE A 75 16.37 -31.27 8.00
CA PHE A 75 16.85 -31.87 6.75
C PHE A 75 17.45 -33.24 7.07
N PRO A 76 16.86 -34.34 6.57
CA PRO A 76 17.37 -35.68 6.84
C PRO A 76 18.77 -35.88 6.27
N ALA A 77 19.53 -36.82 6.84
CA ALA A 77 20.87 -37.18 6.37
C ALA A 77 20.93 -37.45 4.85
N GLY A 78 19.88 -38.04 4.25
CA GLY A 78 19.80 -38.27 2.80
C GLY A 78 19.80 -36.97 1.98
N THR A 79 19.06 -35.96 2.42
CA THR A 79 19.00 -34.63 1.79
C THR A 79 20.31 -33.88 1.96
N VAL A 80 20.89 -33.93 3.17
CA VAL A 80 22.21 -33.33 3.45
C VAL A 80 23.29 -33.96 2.57
N LYS A 81 23.25 -35.29 2.41
CA LYS A 81 24.16 -36.00 1.51
C LYS A 81 23.98 -35.58 0.05
N ALA A 82 22.73 -35.51 -0.44
CA ALA A 82 22.45 -35.07 -1.81
C ALA A 82 22.98 -33.65 -2.08
N LEU A 83 22.82 -32.73 -1.11
CA LEU A 83 23.34 -31.36 -1.19
C LEU A 83 24.87 -31.34 -1.27
N LYS A 84 25.56 -32.14 -0.43
CA LYS A 84 27.03 -32.28 -0.47
C LYS A 84 27.52 -32.86 -1.79
N GLU A 85 26.83 -33.87 -2.34
CA GLU A 85 27.15 -34.47 -3.65
C GLU A 85 27.06 -33.43 -4.79
N LYS A 86 26.23 -32.40 -4.61
CA LYS A 86 26.12 -31.23 -5.50
C LYS A 86 27.02 -30.05 -5.11
N LEU A 87 28.04 -30.29 -4.26
CA LEU A 87 29.03 -29.31 -3.81
C LEU A 87 28.46 -28.14 -2.97
N VAL A 88 27.29 -28.34 -2.34
CA VAL A 88 26.71 -27.36 -1.41
C VAL A 88 27.34 -27.52 -0.03
N SER A 89 27.97 -26.46 0.49
CA SER A 89 28.64 -26.45 1.80
C SER A 89 27.84 -25.75 2.90
N SER A 90 26.90 -24.88 2.53
CA SER A 90 26.00 -24.18 3.44
C SER A 90 24.69 -23.84 2.77
N ILE A 91 23.66 -23.63 3.58
CA ILE A 91 22.32 -23.20 3.15
C ILE A 91 21.97 -21.88 3.84
N GLU A 92 21.42 -20.94 3.10
CA GLU A 92 20.82 -19.69 3.60
C GLU A 92 19.56 -19.38 2.78
N GLY A 93 18.72 -18.45 3.22
CA GLY A 93 17.56 -18.08 2.40
C GLY A 93 16.37 -17.52 3.16
N ILE A 94 15.16 -17.83 2.69
CA ILE A 94 13.89 -17.44 3.30
C ILE A 94 13.09 -18.70 3.61
N MET A 95 12.56 -18.77 4.82
CA MET A 95 11.63 -19.81 5.25
C MET A 95 10.27 -19.18 5.51
N GLY A 96 9.21 -19.88 5.11
CA GLY A 96 7.85 -19.39 5.20
C GLY A 96 6.86 -20.50 5.51
N VAL A 97 5.78 -20.14 6.19
CA VAL A 97 4.63 -21.01 6.40
C VAL A 97 3.35 -20.21 6.22
N GLN A 98 2.38 -20.81 5.57
CA GLN A 98 1.04 -20.25 5.46
C GLN A 98 0.15 -20.76 6.60
N VAL A 99 -0.67 -19.87 7.13
CA VAL A 99 -1.79 -20.16 8.02
C VAL A 99 -3.06 -19.83 7.25
N LYS A 100 -4.05 -20.72 7.25
CA LYS A 100 -5.29 -20.57 6.49
C LYS A 100 -6.50 -20.51 7.40
N SER A 101 -7.50 -19.73 7.00
CA SER A 101 -8.84 -19.73 7.59
C SER A 101 -9.89 -19.52 6.51
N GLY A 102 -10.61 -20.59 6.15
CA GLY A 102 -11.44 -20.61 4.93
C GLY A 102 -10.56 -20.34 3.70
N ASP A 103 -10.98 -19.39 2.85
CA ASP A 103 -10.23 -18.98 1.65
C ASP A 103 -9.11 -17.97 1.95
N ARG A 104 -8.98 -17.51 3.21
CA ARG A 104 -7.98 -16.52 3.60
C ARG A 104 -6.66 -17.20 3.96
N VAL A 105 -5.56 -16.63 3.51
CA VAL A 105 -4.20 -17.14 3.75
C VAL A 105 -3.34 -16.01 4.33
N LEU A 106 -2.62 -16.33 5.41
CA LEU A 106 -1.64 -15.47 6.07
C LEU A 106 -0.28 -16.16 5.95
N ALA A 107 0.68 -15.55 5.26
CA ALA A 107 2.05 -16.05 5.21
C ALA A 107 2.88 -15.49 6.37
N ALA A 108 3.64 -16.33 7.06
CA ALA A 108 4.65 -15.91 8.02
C ALA A 108 6.02 -16.29 7.48
N THR A 109 6.94 -15.33 7.40
CA THR A 109 8.26 -15.55 6.77
C THR A 109 9.43 -15.07 7.63
N GLY A 110 10.61 -15.64 7.43
CA GLY A 110 11.83 -15.30 8.15
C GLY A 110 13.07 -15.62 7.32
N GLN A 111 14.15 -14.88 7.54
CA GLN A 111 15.44 -15.14 6.90
C GLN A 111 16.13 -16.31 7.60
N LEU A 112 16.54 -17.33 6.84
CA LEU A 112 17.44 -18.38 7.29
C LEU A 112 18.89 -17.88 7.15
N PRO A 113 19.62 -17.66 8.26
CA PRO A 113 21.04 -17.32 8.19
C PRO A 113 21.87 -18.47 7.61
N SER A 114 23.05 -18.13 7.10
CA SER A 114 24.02 -19.10 6.56
C SER A 114 24.34 -20.19 7.58
N THR A 115 23.90 -21.40 7.25
CA THR A 115 24.04 -22.61 8.07
C THR A 115 24.94 -23.60 7.34
N THR A 116 26.12 -23.84 7.90
CA THR A 116 27.08 -24.79 7.35
C THR A 116 26.57 -26.22 7.49
N LEU A 117 26.66 -27.01 6.42
CA LEU A 117 26.33 -28.43 6.49
C LEU A 117 27.47 -29.19 7.22
N PRO A 118 27.15 -30.12 8.14
CA PRO A 118 28.15 -30.86 8.91
C PRO A 118 29.01 -31.73 8.01
N ALA A 119 30.26 -32.00 8.40
CA ALA A 119 31.15 -32.87 7.61
C ALA A 119 30.63 -34.32 7.56
N GLU A 120 30.10 -34.81 8.67
CA GLU A 120 29.49 -36.13 8.78
C GLU A 120 28.06 -36.15 8.19
N ASP A 121 27.62 -37.30 7.72
CA ASP A 121 26.27 -37.48 7.21
C ASP A 121 25.32 -37.66 8.40
N GLY A 122 24.44 -36.68 8.59
CA GLY A 122 23.51 -36.62 9.71
C GLY A 122 22.44 -35.57 9.47
N ASP A 123 21.40 -35.60 10.29
CA ASP A 123 20.29 -34.66 10.20
C ASP A 123 20.77 -33.24 10.56
N VAL A 124 20.32 -32.26 9.79
CA VAL A 124 20.57 -30.84 10.07
C VAL A 124 19.27 -30.18 10.49
N VAL A 125 19.29 -29.55 11.66
CA VAL A 125 18.11 -28.88 12.23
C VAL A 125 18.35 -27.37 12.22
N VAL A 126 17.43 -26.64 11.61
CA VAL A 126 17.41 -25.17 11.60
C VAL A 126 16.14 -24.68 12.28
N GLU A 127 16.25 -23.67 13.14
CA GLU A 127 15.10 -23.04 13.81
C GLU A 127 15.09 -21.55 13.48
N GLN A 128 13.96 -21.06 12.99
CA GLN A 128 13.80 -19.67 12.58
C GLN A 128 12.52 -19.07 13.17
N ALA A 129 12.65 -17.87 13.74
CA ALA A 129 11.50 -17.04 14.10
C ALA A 129 10.94 -16.39 12.83
N LEU A 130 9.63 -16.54 12.62
CA LEU A 130 8.90 -16.03 11.47
C LEU A 130 8.10 -14.79 11.87
N LYS A 131 8.08 -13.79 11.00
CA LYS A 131 7.21 -12.62 11.13
C LYS A 131 5.89 -12.94 10.43
N PRO A 132 4.76 -13.00 11.14
CA PRO A 132 3.47 -13.18 10.50
C PRO A 132 3.14 -11.96 9.63
N GLY A 133 2.59 -12.20 8.45
CA GLY A 133 2.05 -11.17 7.57
C GLY A 133 0.71 -10.63 8.08
N THR A 134 -0.18 -10.27 7.15
CA THR A 134 -1.45 -9.59 7.44
C THR A 134 -2.40 -10.43 8.30
N GLU A 135 -3.01 -9.80 9.29
CA GLU A 135 -3.82 -10.44 10.33
C GLU A 135 -5.18 -10.94 9.80
N PHE A 136 -5.79 -11.94 10.46
CA PHE A 136 -7.14 -12.37 10.14
C PHE A 136 -8.16 -11.38 10.72
N LYS A 137 -8.88 -10.68 9.83
CA LYS A 137 -10.00 -9.81 10.23
C LYS A 137 -11.19 -10.61 10.74
N THR A 138 -11.70 -10.22 11.89
CA THR A 138 -12.83 -10.88 12.56
C THR A 138 -14.06 -9.99 12.56
N ASP A 139 -14.59 -9.68 11.37
CA ASP A 139 -15.66 -8.68 11.18
C ASP A 139 -17.03 -9.14 11.69
N LYS A 140 -17.20 -10.43 11.97
CA LYS A 140 -18.42 -11.04 12.48
C LYS A 140 -18.10 -11.93 13.68
N PRO A 141 -18.95 -11.97 14.71
CA PRO A 141 -18.82 -12.94 15.80
C PRO A 141 -18.91 -14.36 15.25
N GLY A 142 -18.11 -15.28 15.80
CA GLY A 142 -18.03 -16.64 15.27
C GLY A 142 -16.73 -17.36 15.65
N LYS A 143 -16.53 -18.56 15.09
CA LYS A 143 -15.32 -19.35 15.28
C LYS A 143 -14.39 -19.16 14.09
N LEU A 144 -13.20 -18.61 14.33
CA LEU A 144 -12.13 -18.55 13.35
C LEU A 144 -11.27 -19.81 13.50
N VAL A 145 -11.40 -20.76 12.56
CA VAL A 145 -10.60 -21.99 12.56
C VAL A 145 -9.33 -21.74 11.76
N LEU A 146 -8.17 -21.98 12.37
CA LEU A 146 -6.86 -21.81 11.75
C LEU A 146 -6.28 -23.18 11.40
N THR A 147 -5.79 -23.29 10.16
CA THR A 147 -5.18 -24.50 9.61
C THR A 147 -3.83 -24.19 8.98
N LEU A 148 -2.97 -25.19 8.89
CA LEU A 148 -1.68 -25.12 8.22
C LEU A 148 -1.89 -25.09 6.70
N GLY A 149 -1.27 -24.12 6.04
CA GLY A 149 -1.23 -23.97 4.59
C GLY A 149 0.09 -24.47 3.99
N ALA A 150 0.49 -23.92 2.84
CA ALA A 150 1.76 -24.31 2.21
C ALA A 150 2.97 -23.97 3.08
N LEU A 151 3.99 -24.81 2.99
CA LEU A 151 5.33 -24.52 3.46
C LEU A 151 6.12 -23.96 2.28
N GLU A 152 6.88 -22.89 2.51
CA GLU A 152 7.64 -22.20 1.47
C GLU A 152 9.09 -22.10 1.92
N MET A 153 10.02 -22.51 1.06
CA MET A 153 11.45 -22.35 1.35
C MET A 153 12.15 -21.86 0.10
N LEU A 154 12.87 -20.76 0.23
CA LEU A 154 13.78 -20.28 -0.80
C LEU A 154 15.19 -20.48 -0.26
N LEU A 155 15.88 -21.55 -0.68
CA LEU A 155 17.26 -21.77 -0.30
C LEU A 155 18.19 -21.22 -1.38
N VAL A 156 19.12 -20.35 -0.98
CA VAL A 156 20.09 -19.70 -1.84
C VAL A 156 21.48 -20.21 -1.47
N GLN A 157 22.32 -20.46 -2.47
CA GLN A 157 23.72 -20.79 -2.26
C GLN A 157 24.56 -19.50 -2.24
N PRO A 158 25.51 -19.34 -1.30
CA PRO A 158 26.39 -18.17 -1.27
C PRO A 158 27.16 -17.94 -2.59
N LYS A 159 27.62 -19.01 -3.24
CA LYS A 159 28.36 -18.94 -4.51
C LYS A 159 27.50 -18.46 -5.67
N THR A 160 26.26 -18.93 -5.77
CA THR A 160 25.33 -18.53 -6.83
C THR A 160 24.89 -17.07 -6.69
N ARG A 161 24.81 -16.56 -5.45
CA ARG A 161 24.57 -15.13 -5.16
C ARG A 161 25.75 -14.23 -5.56
N GLU A 162 26.96 -14.75 -5.51
CA GLU A 162 28.18 -14.03 -5.90
C GLU A 162 28.39 -14.02 -7.42
N GLU A 163 27.96 -15.08 -8.12
CA GLU A 163 28.07 -15.23 -9.58
C GLU A 163 26.94 -14.53 -10.37
N ASP A 164 25.72 -14.40 -9.84
CA ASP A 164 24.61 -13.73 -10.52
C ASP A 164 23.63 -13.04 -9.53
N PRO A 165 23.97 -11.83 -9.03
CA PRO A 165 23.19 -11.13 -8.00
C PRO A 165 21.82 -10.60 -8.47
N GLY A 166 21.49 -10.72 -9.76
CA GLY A 166 20.26 -10.18 -10.36
C GLY A 166 19.21 -11.22 -10.77
N LYS A 167 19.51 -12.52 -10.65
CA LYS A 167 18.57 -13.58 -11.07
C LYS A 167 17.51 -13.85 -9.99
N PRO A 168 16.21 -13.83 -10.32
CA PRO A 168 15.16 -14.25 -9.39
C PRO A 168 15.35 -15.73 -9.05
N VAL A 169 15.59 -16.02 -7.77
CA VAL A 169 15.58 -17.40 -7.27
C VAL A 169 14.12 -17.72 -6.95
N ALA A 170 13.54 -18.69 -7.64
CA ALA A 170 12.15 -19.11 -7.40
C ALA A 170 12.08 -19.90 -6.07
N PRO A 171 11.09 -19.63 -5.19
CA PRO A 171 10.93 -20.40 -3.97
C PRO A 171 10.60 -21.85 -4.29
N ALA A 172 11.26 -22.78 -3.59
CA ALA A 172 10.86 -24.18 -3.58
C ALA A 172 9.45 -24.27 -3.00
N GLY A 173 8.49 -24.64 -3.84
CA GLY A 173 7.15 -24.98 -3.39
C GLY A 173 7.21 -26.31 -2.64
N CYS A 174 6.94 -26.31 -1.34
CA CYS A 174 6.82 -27.57 -0.61
C CYS A 174 5.39 -28.08 -0.68
N VAL A 175 5.24 -29.35 -1.02
CA VAL A 175 3.97 -30.07 -0.99
C VAL A 175 3.85 -30.81 0.34
N LEU A 176 2.78 -30.50 1.07
CA LEU A 176 2.43 -31.20 2.30
C LEU A 176 2.02 -32.65 2.02
N GLU A 177 2.52 -33.61 2.80
CA GLU A 177 2.08 -35.00 2.73
C GLU A 177 0.57 -35.15 3.05
N GLN A 178 -0.09 -36.08 2.37
CA GLN A 178 -1.51 -36.37 2.59
C GLN A 178 -1.75 -37.05 3.95
N GLY A 179 -2.87 -36.74 4.59
CA GLY A 179 -3.31 -37.39 5.83
C GLY A 179 -2.65 -36.88 7.12
N GLN A 180 -1.83 -35.82 7.06
CA GLN A 180 -1.36 -35.14 8.26
C GLN A 180 -2.41 -34.18 8.82
N ASP A 181 -2.41 -34.02 10.15
CA ASP A 181 -3.30 -33.08 10.83
C ASP A 181 -2.82 -31.65 10.58
N THR A 182 -3.66 -30.82 9.96
CA THR A 182 -3.36 -29.42 9.65
C THR A 182 -4.03 -28.44 10.62
N ALA A 183 -4.79 -28.90 11.62
CA ALA A 183 -5.48 -27.99 12.55
C ALA A 183 -4.50 -27.28 13.49
N LEU A 184 -4.49 -25.94 13.45
CA LEU A 184 -3.65 -25.12 14.34
C LEU A 184 -4.42 -24.65 15.57
N GLY A 185 -5.74 -24.44 15.45
CA GLY A 185 -6.57 -24.07 16.59
C GLY A 185 -7.83 -23.34 16.19
N THR A 186 -8.62 -22.93 17.17
CA THR A 186 -9.82 -22.11 16.96
C THR A 186 -9.76 -20.89 17.86
N VAL A 187 -9.98 -19.71 17.27
CA VAL A 187 -10.13 -18.44 18.00
C VAL A 187 -11.61 -18.07 18.02
N VAL A 188 -12.15 -17.78 19.20
CA VAL A 188 -13.57 -17.39 19.34
C VAL A 188 -13.70 -15.87 19.25
N VAL A 189 -14.50 -15.39 18.31
CA VAL A 189 -14.79 -13.97 18.10
C VAL A 189 -16.06 -13.57 18.84
N LEU A 190 -15.95 -12.66 19.81
CA LEU A 190 -17.03 -12.23 20.71
C LEU A 190 -17.65 -10.90 20.24
N ASN A 191 -18.96 -10.72 20.45
CA ASN A 191 -19.62 -9.42 20.23
C ASN A 191 -19.21 -8.41 21.33
N PRO A 192 -19.03 -7.12 20.99
CA PRO A 192 -18.90 -6.08 22.02
C PRO A 192 -20.23 -5.93 22.80
N PRO A 193 -20.19 -5.70 24.12
CA PRO A 193 -21.39 -5.52 24.93
C PRO A 193 -22.17 -4.25 24.50
N PRO A 194 -23.51 -4.28 24.48
CA PRO A 194 -24.32 -3.16 24.01
C PRO A 194 -24.20 -1.95 24.94
N THR A 195 -23.76 -0.80 24.40
CA THR A 195 -23.76 0.47 25.10
C THR A 195 -25.14 1.14 24.93
N THR A 196 -26.02 0.99 25.91
CA THR A 196 -27.32 1.69 25.93
C THR A 196 -27.13 3.14 26.39
N VAL A 197 -27.35 4.11 25.51
CA VAL A 197 -27.66 5.50 25.89
C VAL A 197 -29.02 5.87 25.30
N THR A 198 -30.01 5.91 26.18
CA THR A 198 -31.39 6.29 25.91
C THR A 198 -31.47 7.80 25.66
N THR A 199 -31.88 8.21 24.47
CA THR A 199 -32.40 9.58 24.25
C THR A 199 -33.77 9.50 23.61
N SER A 200 -34.77 9.80 24.42
CA SER A 200 -36.17 9.93 24.04
C SER A 200 -36.43 11.29 23.38
N LYS A 201 -37.06 11.32 22.20
CA LYS A 201 -37.99 12.40 21.85
C LYS A 201 -39.11 11.92 20.91
N PRO A 202 -40.37 12.35 21.11
CA PRO A 202 -41.54 11.76 20.45
C PRO A 202 -41.84 12.37 19.06
N SER A 203 -42.49 11.56 18.23
CA SER A 203 -43.03 11.86 16.89
C SER A 203 -44.47 12.39 16.90
N THR A 204 -44.93 12.82 15.70
CA THR A 204 -46.30 13.07 15.16
C THR A 204 -46.85 14.49 15.23
N SER A 205 -47.64 15.02 14.29
CA SER A 205 -48.01 14.77 12.88
C SER A 205 -48.91 15.96 12.47
N ALA A 206 -48.98 16.34 11.17
CA ALA A 206 -50.25 16.61 10.46
C ALA A 206 -50.06 17.19 9.04
N SER A 207 -50.93 16.69 8.15
CA SER A 207 -51.04 16.85 6.70
C SER A 207 -51.58 18.20 6.18
N GLY A 208 -51.38 18.44 4.87
CA GLY A 208 -52.27 19.26 4.03
C GLY A 208 -51.72 19.62 2.64
N LEU A 209 -52.23 18.98 1.57
CA LEU A 209 -52.27 19.46 0.16
C LEU A 209 -53.61 20.23 -0.07
N PRO A 210 -53.98 20.83 -1.24
CA PRO A 210 -53.43 20.83 -2.64
C PRO A 210 -53.34 22.26 -3.27
N THR A 211 -52.95 22.60 -4.53
CA THR A 211 -53.59 22.37 -5.87
C THR A 211 -52.77 23.18 -6.94
N ALA A 212 -52.23 22.57 -8.03
CA ALA A 212 -52.62 22.67 -9.46
C ALA A 212 -51.81 23.69 -10.37
N PRO A 213 -51.98 23.77 -11.72
CA PRO A 213 -51.03 23.24 -12.73
C PRO A 213 -50.63 24.22 -13.88
N GLY A 214 -49.68 23.82 -14.75
CA GLY A 214 -49.45 24.45 -16.08
C GLY A 214 -48.08 24.08 -16.68
N ALA A 215 -48.01 23.26 -17.73
CA ALA A 215 -48.13 23.58 -19.17
C ALA A 215 -46.78 23.92 -19.84
N SER A 216 -46.32 23.05 -20.74
CA SER A 216 -45.25 23.30 -21.74
C SER A 216 -45.72 24.31 -22.80
N PRO A 217 -44.79 24.90 -23.57
CA PRO A 217 -44.70 24.47 -24.98
C PRO A 217 -43.29 24.51 -25.65
N GLN A 218 -43.10 23.52 -26.53
CA GLN A 218 -42.57 23.55 -27.90
C GLN A 218 -41.14 24.02 -28.27
N SER A 219 -40.54 23.18 -29.12
CA SER A 219 -39.32 23.33 -29.94
C SER A 219 -39.58 24.15 -31.22
N PRO A 220 -38.52 24.60 -31.93
CA PRO A 220 -38.37 24.17 -33.33
C PRO A 220 -36.93 23.81 -33.79
N GLN A 221 -36.90 23.17 -34.97
CA GLN A 221 -35.84 22.44 -35.69
C GLN A 221 -34.79 23.29 -36.46
N GLY A 222 -33.68 22.61 -36.84
CA GLY A 222 -32.90 22.81 -38.08
C GLY A 222 -31.66 23.71 -37.95
N THR A 223 -30.50 23.50 -38.59
CA THR A 223 -30.14 22.70 -39.76
C THR A 223 -28.59 22.65 -39.92
N GLN A 224 -28.08 21.53 -40.45
CA GLN A 224 -26.89 21.38 -41.34
C GLN A 224 -25.43 21.53 -40.86
N ARG A 225 -24.65 20.57 -41.40
CA ARG A 225 -23.22 20.26 -41.32
C ARG A 225 -22.44 21.09 -42.36
N PRO A 226 -21.11 21.25 -42.19
CA PRO A 226 -20.22 20.91 -43.29
C PRO A 226 -19.08 19.96 -42.90
N THR A 227 -18.70 19.16 -43.89
CA THR A 227 -17.64 18.15 -43.94
C THR A 227 -16.24 18.75 -43.92
N VAL A 228 -15.32 18.16 -43.15
CA VAL A 228 -13.88 18.32 -43.35
C VAL A 228 -13.27 16.98 -43.76
N ARG A 229 -12.34 17.13 -44.69
CA ARG A 229 -11.85 16.20 -45.72
C ARG A 229 -10.67 15.38 -45.20
N ASP A 230 -10.62 14.15 -45.66
CA ASP A 230 -9.56 13.17 -45.44
C ASP A 230 -8.14 13.70 -45.68
N LYS A 231 -7.22 13.35 -44.76
CA LYS A 231 -5.81 13.15 -45.10
C LYS A 231 -5.41 11.70 -44.81
N LYS A 232 -4.83 11.11 -45.85
CA LYS A 232 -4.48 9.72 -46.12
C LYS A 232 -3.58 9.07 -45.05
N PRO A 233 -3.73 7.75 -44.77
CA PRO A 233 -2.97 7.05 -43.75
C PRO A 233 -1.52 6.82 -44.18
N GLN A 234 -0.58 7.19 -43.31
CA GLN A 234 0.84 6.99 -43.51
C GLN A 234 1.25 5.66 -42.85
N ARG A 235 1.32 4.63 -43.70
CA ARG A 235 2.04 3.36 -43.56
C ARG A 235 2.49 3.01 -42.13
N ASN A 236 1.61 2.29 -41.43
CA ASN A 236 1.82 1.74 -40.10
C ASN A 236 3.19 1.05 -40.01
N ALA A 237 4.07 1.59 -39.15
CA ALA A 237 4.94 0.73 -38.36
C ALA A 237 4.01 -0.22 -37.61
N ALA A 238 4.35 -1.51 -37.55
CA ALA A 238 3.57 -2.45 -36.77
C ALA A 238 3.42 -1.90 -35.34
N GLU A 239 2.20 -1.50 -34.99
CA GLU A 239 1.84 -0.99 -33.67
C GLU A 239 2.07 -2.17 -32.72
N GLU A 240 3.07 -2.03 -31.85
CA GLU A 240 3.31 -2.99 -30.79
C GLU A 240 2.00 -3.14 -30.01
N PRO A 241 1.54 -4.36 -29.69
CA PRO A 241 0.24 -4.53 -29.06
C PRO A 241 0.16 -3.65 -27.79
N GLU A 242 -0.85 -2.77 -27.73
CA GLU A 242 -1.06 -1.88 -26.60
C GLU A 242 -1.55 -2.69 -25.40
N PHE A 243 -0.63 -3.23 -24.61
CA PHE A 243 -0.93 -3.90 -23.34
C PHE A 243 -1.16 -2.90 -22.19
N CYS A 244 -1.94 -3.30 -21.20
CA CYS A 244 -2.21 -2.55 -19.96
C CYS A 244 -2.91 -1.20 -20.15
N LYS A 245 -3.60 -0.99 -21.28
CA LYS A 245 -4.23 0.29 -21.62
C LYS A 245 -5.56 0.52 -20.89
N ASP A 246 -6.42 -0.47 -20.87
CA ASP A 246 -7.76 -0.40 -20.29
C ASP A 246 -7.85 -1.27 -19.04
N VAL A 247 -8.56 -0.79 -18.00
CA VAL A 247 -8.77 -1.58 -16.79
C VAL A 247 -9.91 -2.58 -17.05
N PRO A 248 -9.67 -3.89 -16.93
CA PRO A 248 -10.74 -4.86 -17.12
C PRO A 248 -11.70 -4.84 -15.91
N PRO A 249 -12.99 -5.16 -16.08
CA PRO A 249 -13.99 -5.06 -15.01
C PRO A 249 -13.72 -5.96 -13.79
N ASP A 250 -12.98 -7.05 -14.00
CA ASP A 250 -12.58 -8.05 -13.00
C ASP A 250 -11.19 -7.77 -12.40
N ALA A 251 -10.56 -6.64 -12.74
CA ALA A 251 -9.30 -6.23 -12.14
C ALA A 251 -9.42 -6.15 -10.60
N TYR A 252 -8.45 -6.75 -9.93
CA TYR A 252 -8.33 -6.63 -8.48
C TYR A 252 -8.06 -5.17 -8.13
N ASN A 253 -8.84 -4.61 -7.20
CA ASN A 253 -8.69 -3.21 -6.84
C ASN A 253 -8.95 -2.96 -5.35
N PHE A 254 -8.27 -1.93 -4.84
CA PHE A 254 -8.37 -1.49 -3.45
C PHE A 254 -7.91 -0.03 -3.32
N TRP A 255 -8.35 0.63 -2.26
CA TRP A 255 -7.97 2.00 -1.96
C TRP A 255 -6.77 2.06 -1.00
N VAL A 256 -5.85 2.98 -1.31
CA VAL A 256 -4.66 3.29 -0.52
C VAL A 256 -4.45 4.81 -0.48
N TYR A 257 -3.51 5.28 0.33
CA TYR A 257 -2.89 6.57 0.08
C TYR A 257 -1.37 6.45 0.11
N TYR A 258 -0.70 7.32 -0.64
CA TYR A 258 0.73 7.53 -0.56
C TYR A 258 1.02 8.81 0.21
N PRO A 259 1.75 8.79 1.33
CA PRO A 259 2.38 10.00 1.85
C PRO A 259 3.23 10.64 0.76
N LEU A 260 3.13 11.96 0.60
CA LEU A 260 3.77 12.65 -0.51
C LEU A 260 4.39 13.97 -0.07
N SER A 261 5.65 14.16 -0.42
CA SER A 261 6.32 15.47 -0.40
C SER A 261 6.92 15.77 -1.77
N GLY A 262 7.23 17.03 -2.02
CA GLY A 262 7.85 17.42 -3.27
C GLY A 262 8.73 18.64 -3.12
N ARG A 263 9.66 18.82 -4.05
CA ARG A 263 10.46 20.02 -4.25
C ARG A 263 10.32 20.45 -5.69
N ALA A 264 9.87 21.67 -5.92
CA ALA A 264 9.78 22.27 -7.24
C ALA A 264 10.76 23.44 -7.36
N ASP A 265 11.67 23.35 -8.33
CA ASP A 265 12.59 24.43 -8.66
C ASP A 265 11.89 25.47 -9.53
N VAL A 266 11.96 26.74 -9.14
CA VAL A 266 11.51 27.86 -9.95
C VAL A 266 12.72 28.45 -10.66
N ARG A 267 12.98 27.96 -11.88
CA ARG A 267 14.24 28.19 -12.60
C ARG A 267 14.59 29.67 -12.75
N LYS A 268 13.60 30.51 -13.11
CA LYS A 268 13.80 31.96 -13.29
C LYS A 268 14.18 32.68 -11.99
N LEU A 269 13.69 32.18 -10.85
CA LEU A 269 14.00 32.72 -9.52
C LEU A 269 15.24 32.09 -8.89
N LYS A 270 15.81 31.05 -9.51
CA LYS A 270 16.97 30.29 -9.00
C LYS A 270 16.78 29.82 -7.55
N GLY A 271 15.56 29.40 -7.23
CA GLY A 271 15.17 28.88 -5.93
C GLY A 271 14.18 27.74 -6.07
N HIS A 272 13.66 27.26 -4.95
CA HIS A 272 12.72 26.15 -4.91
C HIS A 272 11.60 26.38 -3.90
N ILE A 273 10.53 25.60 -4.03
CA ILE A 273 9.46 25.48 -3.05
C ILE A 273 9.38 24.03 -2.63
N ASP A 274 9.35 23.80 -1.31
CA ASP A 274 9.08 22.48 -0.74
C ASP A 274 7.59 22.33 -0.44
N PHE A 275 6.96 21.31 -1.01
CA PHE A 275 5.55 20.97 -0.82
C PHE A 275 5.41 19.78 0.12
N GLY A 276 4.39 19.85 0.98
CA GLY A 276 4.02 18.78 1.89
C GLY A 276 4.35 19.07 3.37
N PRO A 277 4.13 18.08 4.26
CA PRO A 277 3.63 16.74 3.94
C PRO A 277 2.19 16.78 3.42
N GLY A 278 1.93 16.09 2.31
CA GLY A 278 0.62 15.83 1.74
C GLY A 278 0.43 14.34 1.46
N TYR A 279 -0.53 14.01 0.60
CA TYR A 279 -0.80 12.63 0.21
C TYR A 279 -1.48 12.53 -1.16
N LEU A 280 -1.35 11.37 -1.79
CA LEU A 280 -2.14 10.95 -2.95
C LEU A 280 -3.10 9.85 -2.51
N SER A 281 -4.40 10.13 -2.45
CA SER A 281 -5.44 9.13 -2.16
C SER A 281 -5.75 8.36 -3.44
N SER A 282 -5.38 7.10 -3.52
CA SER A 282 -5.37 6.33 -4.77
C SER A 282 -6.28 5.11 -4.71
N GLN A 283 -6.99 4.87 -5.81
CA GLN A 283 -7.53 3.55 -6.12
C GLN A 283 -6.54 2.83 -7.04
N LEU A 284 -6.06 1.67 -6.60
CA LEU A 284 -5.15 0.83 -7.37
C LEU A 284 -5.91 -0.30 -8.04
N TYR A 285 -5.51 -0.67 -9.25
CA TYR A 285 -5.99 -1.82 -10.00
C TYR A 285 -4.82 -2.69 -10.43
N PHE A 286 -5.02 -4.01 -10.44
CA PHE A 286 -4.04 -5.00 -10.90
C PHE A 286 -4.73 -6.08 -11.72
N TRP A 287 -4.09 -6.47 -12.83
CA TRP A 287 -4.52 -7.56 -13.69
C TRP A 287 -3.34 -8.09 -14.51
N TRP A 288 -3.56 -9.18 -15.25
CA TRP A 288 -2.53 -9.81 -16.07
C TRP A 288 -3.02 -9.95 -17.50
N GLU A 289 -2.16 -9.64 -18.46
CA GLU A 289 -2.42 -9.83 -19.89
C GLU A 289 -1.39 -10.81 -20.48
N MET A 290 -1.82 -11.65 -21.41
CA MET A 290 -0.92 -12.60 -22.09
C MET A 290 -0.39 -11.99 -23.40
N ASN A 291 0.93 -11.92 -23.54
CA ASN A 291 1.62 -11.60 -24.78
C ASN A 291 2.24 -12.88 -25.37
N GLY A 292 1.41 -13.68 -26.05
CA GLY A 292 1.80 -15.03 -26.46
C GLY A 292 1.95 -15.94 -25.24
N GLU A 293 3.18 -16.39 -24.97
CA GLU A 293 3.49 -17.22 -23.78
C GLU A 293 3.96 -16.40 -22.57
N GLU A 294 4.23 -15.10 -22.75
CA GLU A 294 4.68 -14.21 -21.68
C GLU A 294 3.48 -13.59 -20.94
N MET A 295 3.52 -13.59 -19.61
CA MET A 295 2.55 -12.88 -18.77
C MET A 295 3.05 -11.45 -18.51
N VAL A 296 2.21 -10.46 -18.78
CA VAL A 296 2.48 -9.04 -18.54
C VAL A 296 1.72 -8.61 -17.28
N ASP A 297 2.46 -8.10 -16.29
CA ASP A 297 1.88 -7.54 -15.07
C ASP A 297 1.37 -6.13 -15.35
N CYS A 298 0.05 -5.95 -15.28
CA CYS A 298 -0.59 -4.68 -15.52
C CYS A 298 -1.14 -4.07 -14.24
N GLY A 299 -1.12 -2.74 -14.17
CA GLY A 299 -1.77 -2.00 -13.11
C GLY A 299 -2.26 -0.62 -13.52
N ALA A 300 -3.13 -0.04 -12.71
CA ALA A 300 -3.61 1.32 -12.88
C ALA A 300 -3.71 2.03 -11.54
N VAL A 301 -3.50 3.35 -11.58
CA VAL A 301 -3.59 4.23 -10.42
C VAL A 301 -4.51 5.39 -10.76
N PHE A 302 -5.55 5.59 -9.97
CA PHE A 302 -6.41 6.77 -10.03
C PHE A 302 -6.35 7.50 -8.70
N GLY A 303 -5.74 8.68 -8.68
CA GLY A 303 -5.37 9.37 -7.44
C GLY A 303 -5.95 10.77 -7.30
N ASP A 304 -6.41 11.10 -6.10
CA ASP A 304 -6.73 12.47 -5.68
C ASP A 304 -5.52 13.04 -4.92
N LEU A 305 -4.87 14.02 -5.54
CA LEU A 305 -3.69 14.69 -4.99
C LEU A 305 -4.10 15.73 -3.94
N VAL A 306 -3.48 15.69 -2.77
CA VAL A 306 -3.71 16.67 -1.71
C VAL A 306 -2.37 17.17 -1.18
N TRP A 307 -2.11 18.47 -1.35
CA TRP A 307 -1.00 19.16 -0.73
C TRP A 307 -1.46 20.37 0.09
N PRO A 308 -0.82 20.64 1.24
CA PRO A 308 -1.01 21.90 1.93
C PRO A 308 -0.42 23.06 1.11
N PRO A 309 -0.90 24.30 1.32
CA PRO A 309 -0.24 25.49 0.79
C PRO A 309 1.23 25.54 1.25
N ALA A 310 2.13 25.89 0.32
CA ALA A 310 3.56 25.88 0.53
C ALA A 310 4.14 27.30 0.47
N PRO A 311 4.77 27.80 1.55
CA PRO A 311 5.45 29.08 1.50
C PRO A 311 6.74 28.99 0.68
N GLY A 312 6.93 29.94 -0.23
CA GLY A 312 8.16 30.15 -1.00
C GLY A 312 8.84 31.46 -0.61
N SER A 313 10.16 31.46 -0.61
CA SER A 313 10.99 32.65 -0.36
C SER A 313 12.09 32.73 -1.41
N PHE A 314 12.20 33.88 -2.06
CA PHE A 314 13.11 34.08 -3.19
C PHE A 314 13.76 35.45 -3.13
N VAL A 315 14.87 35.60 -3.86
CA VAL A 315 15.51 36.91 -4.07
C VAL A 315 15.38 37.28 -5.55
N THR A 316 14.39 38.10 -5.86
CA THR A 316 14.18 38.62 -7.22
C THR A 316 15.22 39.68 -7.56
N PHE A 317 15.65 39.72 -8.82
CA PHE A 317 16.70 40.61 -9.34
C PHE A 317 18.06 40.55 -8.62
N GLY A 318 18.26 39.56 -7.74
CA GLY A 318 19.49 39.38 -6.96
C GLY A 318 19.59 40.23 -5.68
N PHE A 319 18.60 41.07 -5.37
CA PHE A 319 18.65 41.91 -4.15
C PHE A 319 17.28 42.17 -3.49
N VAL A 320 16.17 41.79 -4.12
CA VAL A 320 14.82 42.05 -3.60
C VAL A 320 14.23 40.75 -3.01
N PRO A 321 14.21 40.58 -1.67
CA PRO A 321 13.52 39.46 -1.04
C PRO A 321 12.01 39.53 -1.29
N VAL A 322 11.47 38.41 -1.75
CA VAL A 322 10.04 38.19 -1.96
C VAL A 322 9.61 36.90 -1.29
N THR A 323 8.40 36.90 -0.73
CA THR A 323 7.76 35.68 -0.21
C THR A 323 6.38 35.56 -0.84
N ALA A 324 5.92 34.34 -1.08
CA ALA A 324 4.55 34.07 -1.50
C ALA A 324 4.14 32.65 -1.05
N THR A 325 2.85 32.41 -0.91
CA THR A 325 2.32 31.06 -0.68
C THR A 325 1.84 30.50 -2.01
N ALA A 326 2.36 29.34 -2.42
CA ALA A 326 1.89 28.59 -3.57
C ALA A 326 0.90 27.51 -3.11
N THR A 327 -0.28 27.47 -3.75
CA THR A 327 -1.28 26.42 -3.53
C THR A 327 -1.45 25.62 -4.82
N VAL A 328 -1.33 24.30 -4.73
CA VAL A 328 -1.57 23.38 -5.84
C VAL A 328 -3.03 22.96 -5.82
N ILE A 329 -3.75 23.20 -6.91
CA ILE A 329 -5.17 22.87 -7.06
C ILE A 329 -5.30 21.78 -8.13
N PRO A 330 -5.66 20.53 -7.77
CA PRO A 330 -5.82 19.46 -8.74
C PRO A 330 -6.95 19.74 -9.75
N VAL A 331 -6.68 19.47 -11.03
CA VAL A 331 -7.66 19.54 -12.12
C VAL A 331 -8.02 18.12 -12.52
N GLY A 332 -8.97 17.55 -11.77
CA GLY A 332 -9.36 16.14 -11.90
C GLY A 332 -8.42 15.19 -11.16
N ARG A 333 -8.57 13.89 -11.44
CA ARG A 333 -7.74 12.83 -10.84
C ARG A 333 -6.42 12.70 -11.58
N ALA A 334 -5.36 12.40 -10.84
CA ALA A 334 -4.14 11.87 -11.41
C ALA A 334 -4.40 10.45 -11.92
N GLU A 335 -3.82 10.11 -13.06
CA GLU A 335 -4.00 8.81 -13.70
C GLU A 335 -2.64 8.21 -14.03
N GLY A 336 -2.50 6.90 -13.84
CA GLY A 336 -1.27 6.21 -14.22
C GLY A 336 -1.49 4.74 -14.53
N ARG A 337 -0.52 4.18 -15.24
CA ARG A 337 -0.44 2.78 -15.67
C ARG A 337 0.84 2.17 -15.14
N VAL A 338 0.78 0.90 -14.81
CA VAL A 338 1.94 0.07 -14.49
C VAL A 338 2.01 -1.05 -15.52
N LYS A 339 3.20 -1.26 -16.08
CA LYS A 339 3.52 -2.39 -16.95
C LYS A 339 4.84 -2.99 -16.47
N ASN A 340 4.83 -4.25 -16.06
CA ASN A 340 6.01 -4.98 -15.57
C ASN A 340 6.77 -4.18 -14.50
N GLY A 341 6.04 -3.65 -13.50
CA GLY A 341 6.60 -2.84 -12.41
C GLY A 341 6.98 -1.40 -12.76
N VAL A 342 6.95 -1.00 -14.03
CA VAL A 342 7.25 0.39 -14.45
C VAL A 342 5.97 1.22 -14.50
N PHE A 343 5.93 2.30 -13.73
CA PHE A 343 4.83 3.25 -13.69
C PHE A 343 5.02 4.36 -14.72
N THR A 344 3.93 4.77 -15.36
CA THR A 344 3.84 6.01 -16.14
C THR A 344 2.50 6.67 -15.86
N GLY A 345 2.48 7.97 -15.56
CA GLY A 345 1.25 8.66 -15.22
C GLY A 345 1.28 10.16 -15.47
N SER A 346 0.12 10.79 -15.34
CA SER A 346 -0.08 12.22 -15.56
C SER A 346 -1.03 12.80 -14.50
N ALA A 347 -0.74 14.02 -14.06
CA ALA A 347 -1.62 14.83 -13.24
C ALA A 347 -1.68 16.25 -13.80
N LYS A 348 -2.82 16.93 -13.63
CA LYS A 348 -3.02 18.32 -14.01
C LYS A 348 -3.30 19.15 -12.77
N THR A 349 -2.64 20.29 -12.63
CA THR A 349 -2.79 21.16 -11.47
C THR A 349 -2.76 22.64 -11.85
N ASP A 350 -3.66 23.42 -11.28
CA ASP A 350 -3.54 24.89 -11.31
C ASP A 350 -2.65 25.34 -10.15
N LEU A 351 -1.81 26.34 -10.39
CA LEU A 351 -0.97 26.94 -9.36
C LEU A 351 -1.54 28.30 -8.97
N LYS A 352 -1.98 28.43 -7.72
CA LYS A 352 -2.51 29.67 -7.15
C LYS A 352 -1.48 30.32 -6.24
N LEU A 353 -1.35 31.64 -6.32
CA LEU A 353 -0.50 32.43 -5.44
C LEU A 353 -1.33 33.25 -4.44
N SER A 354 -0.86 33.31 -3.21
CA SER A 354 -1.41 34.17 -2.15
C SER A 354 -0.29 34.73 -1.26
N ASP A 355 -0.67 35.57 -0.30
CA ASP A 355 0.20 36.05 0.80
C ASP A 355 1.55 36.59 0.34
N SER A 356 1.55 37.25 -0.83
CA SER A 356 2.77 37.75 -1.44
C SER A 356 3.30 38.99 -0.71
N LYS A 357 4.62 39.08 -0.54
CA LYS A 357 5.30 40.23 0.05
C LYS A 357 6.56 40.55 -0.72
N VAL A 358 6.86 41.85 -0.83
CA VAL A 358 8.10 42.39 -1.41
C VAL A 358 8.77 43.22 -0.33
N ASN A 359 10.00 42.88 0.06
CA ASN A 359 10.70 43.54 1.18
C ASN A 359 9.85 43.60 2.46
N GLY A 360 9.10 42.53 2.74
CA GLY A 360 8.18 42.45 3.89
C GLY A 360 6.87 43.22 3.74
N THR A 361 6.72 44.06 2.72
CA THR A 361 5.48 44.79 2.43
C THR A 361 4.52 43.92 1.63
N PRO A 362 3.25 43.74 2.04
CA PRO A 362 2.29 42.96 1.29
C PRO A 362 2.09 43.46 -0.14
N LEU A 363 2.15 42.54 -1.11
CA LEU A 363 1.75 42.75 -2.49
C LEU A 363 0.38 42.09 -2.70
N PRO A 364 -0.71 42.86 -2.88
CA PRO A 364 -2.04 42.31 -3.02
C PRO A 364 -2.22 41.67 -4.40
N VAL A 365 -1.99 40.36 -4.48
CA VAL A 365 -2.18 39.56 -5.71
C VAL A 365 -3.64 39.16 -5.96
N GLY A 366 -4.54 39.35 -4.99
CA GLY A 366 -5.96 39.06 -5.14
C GLY A 366 -6.31 37.56 -5.13
N ASP A 367 -7.60 37.25 -4.96
CA ASP A 367 -8.08 35.87 -4.76
C ASP A 367 -8.08 35.01 -6.02
N LYS A 368 -7.95 35.64 -7.20
CA LYS A 368 -8.04 35.00 -8.51
C LYS A 368 -6.67 34.75 -9.16
N CYS A 369 -5.57 35.03 -8.46
CA CYS A 369 -4.23 34.88 -9.01
C CYS A 369 -3.84 33.41 -9.18
N VAL A 370 -4.05 32.87 -10.38
CA VAL A 370 -3.88 31.46 -10.73
C VAL A 370 -3.29 31.32 -12.13
N THR A 371 -2.65 30.19 -12.43
CA THR A 371 -2.22 29.88 -13.79
C THR A 371 -3.41 29.87 -14.77
N ALA A 372 -3.22 30.43 -15.96
CA ALA A 372 -4.24 30.56 -16.99
C ALA A 372 -4.65 29.20 -17.61
N GLU A 373 -3.78 28.22 -17.51
CA GLU A 373 -4.03 26.83 -17.87
C GLU A 373 -3.37 25.89 -16.85
N PRO A 374 -3.79 24.62 -16.77
CA PRO A 374 -3.19 23.67 -15.83
C PRO A 374 -1.76 23.33 -16.19
N THR A 375 -0.90 23.27 -15.18
CA THR A 375 0.41 22.61 -15.26
C THR A 375 0.20 21.11 -15.42
N VAL A 376 0.89 20.50 -16.38
CA VAL A 376 0.87 19.04 -16.58
C VAL A 376 2.12 18.43 -15.95
N ILE A 377 1.92 17.47 -15.06
CA ILE A 377 2.98 16.72 -14.38
C ILE A 377 2.96 15.31 -14.97
N ASN A 378 3.94 14.99 -15.81
CA ASN A 378 4.10 13.65 -16.36
C ASN A 378 5.20 12.93 -15.60
N LEU A 379 4.89 11.75 -15.06
CA LEU A 379 5.81 10.95 -14.26
C LEU A 379 6.05 9.62 -14.95
N LYS A 380 7.29 9.14 -14.84
CA LYS A 380 7.68 7.80 -15.20
C LYS A 380 8.62 7.29 -14.12
N SER A 381 8.32 6.13 -13.54
CA SER A 381 9.25 5.54 -12.58
C SER A 381 10.49 5.02 -13.30
N LYS A 382 11.61 5.06 -12.60
CA LYS A 382 12.78 4.28 -12.97
C LYS A 382 12.77 3.00 -12.12
N PRO A 383 13.24 1.86 -12.67
CA PRO A 383 13.46 0.66 -11.87
C PRO A 383 14.29 0.99 -10.63
N GLU A 384 13.98 0.34 -9.50
CA GLU A 384 14.68 0.49 -8.21
C GLU A 384 14.53 1.84 -7.48
N GLU A 385 14.22 2.94 -8.17
CA GLU A 385 14.00 4.26 -7.53
C GLU A 385 12.56 4.44 -7.02
N TRP A 386 11.60 3.72 -7.61
CA TRP A 386 10.20 3.72 -7.17
C TRP A 386 9.51 2.39 -7.46
N THR A 387 8.69 1.90 -6.52
CA THR A 387 7.78 0.76 -6.72
C THR A 387 6.35 1.14 -6.29
N ILE A 388 5.37 0.40 -6.81
CA ILE A 388 3.96 0.64 -6.46
C ILE A 388 3.68 0.43 -4.97
N PHE A 389 4.42 -0.45 -4.28
CA PHE A 389 4.19 -0.76 -2.87
C PHE A 389 5.00 0.12 -1.94
N ASP A 390 6.29 0.34 -2.25
CA ASP A 390 7.22 1.02 -1.35
C ASP A 390 7.28 2.53 -1.58
N GLY A 391 6.66 3.02 -2.66
CA GLY A 391 6.84 4.40 -3.11
C GLY A 391 8.26 4.59 -3.61
N GLY A 392 8.84 5.75 -3.33
CA GLY A 392 10.18 6.14 -3.78
C GLY A 392 10.19 7.51 -4.43
N ILE A 393 11.23 7.78 -5.22
CA ILE A 393 11.45 9.10 -5.84
C ILE A 393 11.03 9.05 -7.31
N MET A 394 10.31 10.08 -7.75
CA MET A 394 10.08 10.35 -9.16
C MET A 394 10.39 11.80 -9.47
N GLU A 395 11.06 12.02 -10.60
CA GLU A 395 11.51 13.33 -11.03
C GLU A 395 11.02 13.61 -12.45
N THR A 396 10.68 14.87 -12.72
CA THR A 396 10.23 15.33 -14.03
C THR A 396 10.45 16.84 -14.17
N ASP A 397 10.48 17.32 -15.40
CA ASP A 397 10.46 18.76 -15.67
C ASP A 397 9.04 19.21 -16.00
N ILE A 398 8.65 20.33 -15.42
CA ILE A 398 7.34 20.95 -15.62
C ILE A 398 7.48 22.32 -16.27
N ILE A 399 6.41 22.72 -16.95
CA ILE A 399 6.22 24.08 -17.45
C ILE A 399 5.26 24.76 -16.47
N ILE A 400 5.65 25.91 -15.92
CA ILE A 400 4.74 26.77 -15.17
C ILE A 400 4.04 27.68 -16.19
N PRO A 401 2.72 27.56 -16.40
CA PRO A 401 2.01 28.38 -17.37
C PRO A 401 1.94 29.86 -16.94
N PRO A 402 1.55 30.77 -17.85
CA PRO A 402 1.28 32.16 -17.50
C PRO A 402 0.28 32.27 -16.35
N TYR A 403 0.42 33.31 -15.53
CA TYR A 403 -0.56 33.67 -14.51
C TYR A 403 -1.64 34.58 -15.10
N SER A 404 -2.83 34.47 -14.53
CA SER A 404 -4.00 35.28 -14.88
C SER A 404 -4.78 35.69 -13.63
N GLY A 405 -5.45 36.85 -13.70
CA GLY A 405 -6.33 37.32 -12.63
C GLY A 405 -5.60 37.77 -11.37
N CYS A 406 -4.33 38.15 -11.49
CA CYS A 406 -3.47 38.62 -10.42
C CYS A 406 -3.51 40.16 -10.30
N GLY A 407 -3.62 40.61 -9.06
CA GLY A 407 -3.68 42.01 -8.68
C GLY A 407 -5.07 42.44 -8.18
N VAL A 408 -5.10 43.56 -7.44
CA VAL A 408 -6.34 44.15 -6.92
C VAL A 408 -6.58 45.53 -7.53
N THR A 409 -5.56 46.40 -7.48
CA THR A 409 -5.62 47.76 -8.03
C THR A 409 -4.91 47.92 -9.37
N GLU A 410 -3.98 47.01 -9.66
CA GLU A 410 -3.17 46.99 -10.87
C GLU A 410 -3.12 45.56 -11.43
N ASP A 411 -2.82 45.43 -12.71
CA ASP A 411 -2.64 44.12 -13.35
C ASP A 411 -1.23 43.58 -13.08
N LEU A 412 -1.16 42.49 -12.31
CA LEU A 412 0.10 41.83 -11.95
C LEU A 412 0.39 40.59 -12.82
N ASP A 413 -0.47 40.24 -13.77
CA ASP A 413 -0.31 39.07 -14.64
C ASP A 413 1.02 39.10 -15.41
N PRO A 414 1.42 40.22 -16.06
CA PRO A 414 2.69 40.27 -16.80
C PRO A 414 3.91 40.14 -15.89
N LEU A 415 3.84 40.71 -14.68
CA LEU A 415 4.94 40.67 -13.71
C LEU A 415 5.17 39.23 -13.22
N LEU A 416 4.11 38.56 -12.75
CA LEU A 416 4.21 37.20 -12.21
C LEU A 416 4.53 36.19 -13.31
N THR A 417 3.94 36.34 -14.50
CA THR A 417 4.30 35.54 -15.68
C THR A 417 5.77 35.74 -16.08
N GLY A 418 6.24 36.99 -16.07
CA GLY A 418 7.62 37.32 -16.39
C GLY A 418 8.62 36.69 -15.42
N LEU A 419 8.31 36.68 -14.13
CA LEU A 419 9.20 36.20 -13.06
C LEU A 419 9.17 34.69 -12.84
N ILE A 420 8.01 34.04 -13.01
CA ILE A 420 7.78 32.67 -12.53
C ILE A 420 7.59 31.70 -13.70
N SER A 421 6.78 32.06 -14.69
CA SER A 421 6.32 31.13 -15.74
C SER A 421 7.40 30.76 -16.75
N GLY A 422 7.28 29.58 -17.34
CA GLY A 422 8.14 29.05 -18.39
C GLY A 422 8.53 27.58 -18.17
N PRO A 423 9.30 26.98 -19.11
CA PRO A 423 9.77 25.60 -19.01
C PRO A 423 11.04 25.47 -18.13
N GLY A 424 11.41 24.22 -17.86
CA GLY A 424 12.65 23.84 -17.19
C GLY A 424 12.61 23.99 -15.67
N ASN A 425 11.42 23.93 -15.08
CA ASN A 425 11.25 23.87 -13.64
C ASN A 425 11.29 22.39 -13.24
N HIS A 426 12.27 22.01 -12.44
CA HIS A 426 12.45 20.61 -12.05
C HIS A 426 11.55 20.28 -10.86
N LEU A 427 10.82 19.18 -10.94
CA LEU A 427 9.96 18.68 -9.88
C LEU A 427 10.46 17.31 -9.41
N LYS A 428 10.86 17.25 -8.14
CA LYS A 428 11.18 16.01 -7.44
C LYS A 428 10.03 15.68 -6.49
N LEU A 429 9.46 14.49 -6.63
CA LEU A 429 8.42 13.96 -5.76
C LEU A 429 8.95 12.77 -4.99
N THR A 430 8.62 12.71 -3.71
CA THR A 430 8.95 11.60 -2.83
C THR A 430 7.66 11.00 -2.32
N PHE A 431 7.37 9.78 -2.77
CA PHE A 431 6.27 8.95 -2.32
C PHE A 431 6.75 8.08 -1.16
N GLY A 432 6.02 8.09 -0.05
CA GLY A 432 6.18 7.06 0.98
C GLY A 432 5.58 5.73 0.52
N ALA A 433 5.85 4.67 1.26
CA ALA A 433 5.18 3.39 1.09
C ALA A 433 3.66 3.57 1.15
N LEU A 434 2.93 2.77 0.37
CA LEU A 434 1.49 2.83 0.37
C LEU A 434 0.94 2.51 1.76
N VAL A 435 -0.12 3.20 2.14
CA VAL A 435 -0.84 2.94 3.38
C VAL A 435 -2.24 2.48 3.02
N ASN A 436 -2.58 1.29 3.50
CA ASN A 436 -3.93 0.75 3.37
C ASN A 436 -4.84 1.44 4.39
N CYS A 437 -6.04 1.82 3.98
CA CYS A 437 -7.09 2.25 4.91
C CYS A 437 -8.07 1.12 5.16
N ASP A 438 -8.66 1.15 6.36
CA ASP A 438 -9.78 0.29 6.71
C ASP A 438 -11.07 1.13 6.78
N PRO A 439 -12.12 0.78 6.03
CA PRO A 439 -12.23 -0.37 5.12
C PRO A 439 -11.59 -0.10 3.72
N PRO A 440 -11.07 -1.14 3.02
CA PRO A 440 -10.26 -0.99 1.79
C PRO A 440 -11.06 -0.67 0.52
N ASP A 441 -12.39 -0.72 0.59
CA ASP A 441 -13.34 -0.40 -0.49
C ASP A 441 -13.77 1.07 -0.50
N GLN A 442 -13.26 1.88 0.43
CA GLN A 442 -13.57 3.31 0.55
C GLN A 442 -12.35 4.18 0.28
N LYS A 443 -12.61 5.41 -0.19
CA LYS A 443 -11.58 6.41 -0.44
C LYS A 443 -10.67 6.57 0.78
N CYS A 444 -9.41 6.22 0.59
CA CYS A 444 -8.43 6.12 1.65
C CYS A 444 -7.75 7.47 1.86
N VAL A 445 -7.95 8.08 3.03
CA VAL A 445 -7.32 9.35 3.41
C VAL A 445 -6.54 9.17 4.71
N PRO A 446 -5.42 9.90 4.92
CA PRO A 446 -4.72 9.85 6.18
C PRO A 446 -5.64 10.20 7.35
N PRO A 447 -5.51 9.54 8.51
CA PRO A 447 -6.28 9.91 9.69
C PRO A 447 -6.06 11.38 9.99
N SER A 448 -7.16 12.12 10.21
CA SER A 448 -7.10 13.56 10.49
C SER A 448 -6.08 13.79 11.59
N GLN A 449 -5.00 14.53 11.30
CA GLN A 449 -4.05 14.89 12.33
C GLN A 449 -4.82 15.73 13.35
N ARG A 450 -5.16 15.15 14.51
CA ARG A 450 -5.58 15.94 15.66
C ARG A 450 -4.41 16.88 15.91
N ARG A 451 -4.62 18.17 15.66
CA ARG A 451 -3.66 19.22 16.05
C ARG A 451 -3.31 18.94 17.52
N ARG A 452 -2.06 18.57 17.76
CA ARG A 452 -1.53 18.52 19.13
C ARG A 452 -1.31 19.94 19.61
#